data_AF-T0MVZ8-F1
#
_entry.id   AF-T0MVZ8-F1
#
_cell.length_a   1.000
_cell.length_b   1.000
_cell.length_c   1.000
_cell.angle_alpha   90.00
_cell.angle_beta   90.00
_cell.angle_gamma   90.00
#
_symmetry.space_group_name_H-M   'P 1'
#
loop_
_entity.id
_entity.type
_entity.pdbx_description
1 polymer ?
#
loop_
_entity_poly.entity_id
_entity_poly.type
_entity_poly.pdbx_seq_one_letter_code
_entity_poly.pdbx_strand_id
1 'polypeptide(L)'
;MTDLRDQVVEDRGVIKKVQLVFPGYHGYRVNEDLRDADVMLKDELYKKMLDVITNLKEGESSLVSSGKFAGLESIGALRSRIQTAAETIKHHGTGYSGISAPVRVDAKKISSLYDLDMKIFEQIQSLQNLMNAFVQNCANGNIDQSKLQGINATLSAITSLNNSRETLLYGGV
;
A
#
# COMPACT_ATOMS: atom_id res chain seq x y z
N MET A 1 26.33 9.93 -21.02
CA MET A 1 25.20 10.86 -21.02
C MET A 1 23.96 10.04 -21.34
N THR A 2 23.16 9.71 -20.34
CA THR A 2 21.87 9.03 -20.57
C THR A 2 20.92 10.05 -21.18
N ASP A 3 20.43 9.76 -22.38
CA ASP A 3 19.58 10.66 -23.14
C ASP A 3 18.26 10.86 -22.37
N LEU A 4 17.83 12.12 -22.22
CA LEU A 4 16.54 12.46 -21.60
C LEU A 4 15.38 11.70 -22.28
N ARG A 5 15.55 11.32 -23.54
CA ARG A 5 14.60 10.49 -24.30
C ARG A 5 14.45 9.08 -23.70
N ASP A 6 15.53 8.46 -23.23
CA ASP A 6 15.46 7.11 -22.65
C ASP A 6 14.72 7.12 -21.30
N GLN A 7 14.96 8.15 -20.47
CA GLN A 7 14.24 8.34 -19.20
C GLN A 7 12.74 8.58 -19.43
N VAL A 8 12.38 9.38 -20.45
CA VAL A 8 10.97 9.64 -20.81
C VAL A 8 10.28 8.40 -21.37
N VAL A 9 11.00 7.49 -22.04
CA VAL A 9 10.45 6.23 -22.57
C VAL A 9 10.23 5.22 -21.44
N GLU A 10 11.16 5.12 -20.48
CA GLU A 10 11.04 4.24 -19.31
C GLU A 10 9.88 4.68 -18.39
N ASP A 11 9.77 5.99 -18.13
CA ASP A 11 8.67 6.60 -17.36
C ASP A 11 7.29 6.31 -17.98
N ARG A 12 7.17 6.35 -19.32
CA ARG A 12 5.91 5.99 -19.99
C ARG A 12 5.49 4.54 -19.73
N GLY A 13 6.44 3.63 -19.53
CA GLY A 13 6.15 2.23 -19.21
C GLY A 13 5.57 2.08 -17.80
N VAL A 14 6.17 2.74 -16.81
CA VAL A 14 5.71 2.69 -15.42
C VAL A 14 4.38 3.42 -15.26
N ILE A 15 4.23 4.61 -15.84
CA ILE A 15 2.98 5.38 -15.81
C ILE A 15 1.83 4.55 -16.39
N LYS A 16 2.02 3.89 -17.53
CA LYS A 16 0.98 3.04 -18.13
C LYS A 16 0.58 1.88 -17.22
N LYS A 17 1.53 1.23 -16.53
CA LYS A 17 1.22 0.17 -15.56
C LYS A 17 0.38 0.70 -14.41
N VAL A 18 0.73 1.86 -13.88
CA VAL A 18 -0.05 2.53 -12.82
C VAL A 18 -1.45 2.88 -13.34
N GLN A 19 -1.59 3.45 -14.54
CA GLN A 19 -2.89 3.77 -15.15
C GLN A 19 -3.79 2.55 -15.38
N LEU A 20 -3.19 1.38 -15.67
CA LEU A 20 -3.94 0.13 -15.80
C LEU A 20 -4.48 -0.37 -14.44
N VAL A 21 -3.75 -0.12 -13.36
CA VAL A 21 -4.12 -0.52 -12.00
C VAL A 21 -5.09 0.48 -11.36
N PHE A 22 -4.93 1.77 -11.66
CA PHE A 22 -5.65 2.88 -11.06
C PHE A 22 -6.45 3.65 -12.13
N PRO A 23 -7.70 3.23 -12.42
CA PRO A 23 -8.51 3.86 -13.47
C PRO A 23 -8.82 5.32 -13.12
N GLY A 24 -8.66 6.22 -14.09
CA GLY A 24 -8.82 7.66 -13.90
C GLY A 24 -7.56 8.38 -13.40
N TYR A 25 -6.45 7.67 -13.20
CA TYR A 25 -5.17 8.26 -12.85
C TYR A 25 -4.52 8.94 -14.07
N HIS A 26 -4.34 10.27 -14.01
CA HIS A 26 -3.81 11.05 -15.13
C HIS A 26 -2.29 11.23 -15.12
N GLY A 27 -1.63 10.79 -14.05
CA GLY A 27 -0.20 10.94 -13.87
C GLY A 27 0.20 12.12 -12.98
N TYR A 28 1.40 12.07 -12.44
CA TYR A 28 2.12 13.14 -11.79
C TYR A 28 2.57 14.11 -12.88
N ARG A 29 1.95 15.29 -12.95
CA ARG A 29 2.43 16.38 -13.81
C ARG A 29 3.19 17.40 -12.98
N VAL A 30 4.15 18.05 -13.63
CA VAL A 30 5.00 19.06 -13.02
C VAL A 30 4.13 20.25 -12.57
N ASN A 31 4.18 20.59 -11.28
CA ASN A 31 3.65 21.79 -10.61
C ASN A 31 2.14 21.93 -10.31
N GLU A 32 1.22 21.11 -10.83
CA GLU A 32 -0.22 21.21 -10.47
C GLU A 32 -0.85 19.87 -10.06
N ASP A 33 -0.60 18.77 -10.77
CA ASP A 33 -1.36 17.52 -10.57
C ASP A 33 -0.70 16.52 -9.61
N LEU A 34 0.48 16.84 -9.02
CA LEU A 34 1.21 15.85 -8.22
C LEU A 34 0.45 15.47 -6.93
N ARG A 35 -0.21 16.46 -6.32
CA ARG A 35 -0.99 16.26 -5.09
C ARG A 35 -2.25 15.45 -5.34
N ASP A 36 -2.99 15.79 -6.40
CA ASP A 36 -4.25 15.11 -6.72
C ASP A 36 -3.99 13.66 -7.15
N ALA A 37 -2.93 13.45 -7.94
CA ALA A 37 -2.45 12.13 -8.32
C ALA A 37 -2.03 11.29 -7.09
N ASP A 38 -1.27 11.86 -6.14
CA ASP A 38 -0.84 11.17 -4.91
C ASP A 38 -2.04 10.82 -4.02
N VAL A 39 -2.98 11.75 -3.83
CA VAL A 39 -4.22 11.52 -3.07
C VAL A 39 -5.02 10.37 -3.69
N MET A 40 -5.21 10.40 -5.02
CA MET A 40 -5.94 9.36 -5.73
C MET A 40 -5.29 7.98 -5.56
N LEU A 41 -3.96 7.90 -5.70
CA LEU A 41 -3.24 6.64 -5.51
C LEU A 41 -3.36 6.13 -4.08
N LYS A 42 -3.17 7.01 -3.09
CA LYS A 42 -3.31 6.65 -1.67
C LYS A 42 -4.71 6.16 -1.33
N ASP A 43 -5.75 6.79 -1.86
CA ASP A 43 -7.13 6.34 -1.66
C ASP A 43 -7.38 4.96 -2.26
N GLU A 44 -6.83 4.66 -3.44
CA GLU A 44 -6.95 3.33 -4.04
C GLU A 44 -6.16 2.25 -3.28
N LEU A 45 -4.94 2.55 -2.84
CA LEU A 45 -4.16 1.65 -1.97
C LEU A 45 -4.88 1.40 -0.63
N TYR A 46 -5.49 2.44 -0.06
CA TYR A 46 -6.31 2.35 1.14
C TYR A 46 -7.51 1.43 0.95
N LYS A 47 -8.28 1.58 -0.14
CA LYS A 47 -9.41 0.68 -0.46
C LYS A 47 -8.96 -0.78 -0.53
N LYS A 48 -7.85 -1.07 -1.20
CA LYS A 48 -7.31 -2.44 -1.31
C LYS A 48 -6.91 -3.03 0.05
N MET A 49 -6.39 -2.20 0.96
CA MET A 49 -6.11 -2.62 2.34
C MET A 49 -7.40 -2.89 3.13
N LEU A 50 -8.47 -2.12 2.91
CA LEU A 50 -9.77 -2.40 3.52
C LEU A 50 -10.37 -3.73 3.03
N ASP A 51 -10.15 -4.10 1.77
CA ASP A 51 -10.55 -5.41 1.25
C ASP A 51 -9.85 -6.55 2.02
N VAL A 52 -8.55 -6.40 2.31
CA VAL A 52 -7.79 -7.37 3.15
C VAL A 52 -8.41 -7.51 4.54
N ILE A 53 -8.83 -6.40 5.15
CA ILE A 53 -9.49 -6.40 6.46
C ILE A 53 -10.85 -7.11 6.40
N THR A 54 -11.60 -6.88 5.33
CA THR A 54 -12.90 -7.53 5.11
C THR A 54 -12.72 -9.04 5.00
N ASN A 55 -11.76 -9.50 4.20
CA ASN A 55 -11.45 -10.93 4.07
C ASN A 55 -11.03 -11.55 5.41
N LEU A 56 -10.21 -10.83 6.20
CA LEU A 56 -9.81 -11.30 7.53
C LEU A 56 -11.01 -11.47 8.48
N LYS A 57 -11.98 -10.55 8.45
CA LYS A 57 -13.22 -10.64 9.24
C LYS A 57 -14.06 -11.86 8.85
N GLU A 58 -14.10 -12.22 7.57
CA GLU A 58 -14.77 -13.45 7.11
C GLU A 58 -14.10 -14.70 7.68
N GLY A 59 -12.76 -14.73 7.71
CA GLY A 59 -11.99 -15.78 8.36
C GLY A 59 -12.25 -15.88 9.86
N GLU A 60 -12.28 -14.75 10.57
CA GLU A 60 -12.65 -14.69 12.00
C GLU A 60 -14.06 -15.24 12.24
N SER A 61 -15.04 -14.82 11.44
CA SER A 61 -16.43 -15.29 11.52
C SER A 61 -16.54 -16.80 11.30
N SER A 62 -15.74 -17.35 10.38
CA SER A 62 -15.69 -18.79 10.10
C SER A 62 -15.13 -19.59 11.27
N LEU A 63 -14.07 -19.09 11.93
CA LEU A 63 -13.49 -19.71 13.13
C LEU A 63 -14.46 -19.69 14.31
N VAL A 64 -15.12 -18.54 14.54
CA VAL A 64 -16.14 -18.39 15.60
C VAL A 64 -17.30 -19.36 15.37
N SER A 65 -17.81 -19.45 14.14
CA SER A 65 -18.90 -20.36 13.77
C SER A 65 -18.52 -21.83 13.96
N SER A 66 -17.23 -22.15 13.84
CA SER A 66 -16.67 -23.48 14.05
C SER A 66 -16.30 -23.78 15.52
N GLY A 67 -16.59 -22.86 16.45
CA GLY A 67 -16.27 -22.99 17.87
C GLY A 67 -14.76 -22.91 18.19
N LYS A 68 -13.95 -22.38 17.27
CA LYS A 68 -12.49 -22.24 17.42
C LYS A 68 -12.15 -20.84 17.93
N PHE A 69 -12.04 -20.70 19.25
CA PHE A 69 -11.75 -19.41 19.90
C PHE A 69 -10.26 -19.17 20.20
N ALA A 70 -9.47 -20.26 20.30
CA ALA A 70 -8.04 -20.15 20.56
C ALA A 70 -7.36 -19.39 19.40
N GLY A 71 -6.60 -18.33 19.70
CA GLY A 71 -5.87 -17.54 18.71
C GLY A 71 -6.66 -16.38 18.07
N LEU A 72 -7.95 -16.21 18.39
CA LEU A 72 -8.74 -15.06 17.89
C LEU A 72 -8.17 -13.70 18.34
N GLU A 73 -7.58 -13.63 19.54
CA GLU A 73 -6.91 -12.41 20.02
C GLU A 73 -5.78 -11.99 19.06
N SER A 74 -4.94 -12.94 18.63
CA SER A 74 -3.84 -12.67 17.71
C SER A 74 -4.33 -12.20 16.34
N ILE A 75 -5.46 -12.73 15.88
CA ILE A 75 -6.11 -12.30 14.64
C ILE A 75 -6.69 -10.89 14.78
N GLY A 76 -7.35 -10.59 15.91
CA GLY A 76 -7.85 -9.25 16.21
C GLY A 76 -6.73 -8.20 16.30
N ALA A 77 -5.60 -8.56 16.92
CA ALA A 77 -4.41 -7.71 16.96
C ALA A 77 -3.82 -7.47 15.55
N LEU A 78 -3.76 -8.51 14.71
CA LEU A 78 -3.33 -8.40 13.31
C LEU A 78 -4.27 -7.48 12.52
N ARG A 79 -5.58 -7.63 12.68
CA ARG A 79 -6.59 -6.77 12.04
C ARG A 79 -6.38 -5.30 12.40
N SER A 80 -6.14 -5.01 13.68
CA SER A 80 -5.81 -3.66 14.16
C SER A 80 -4.56 -3.11 13.48
N ARG A 81 -3.49 -3.91 13.37
CA ARG A 81 -2.24 -3.50 12.69
C ARG A 81 -2.45 -3.22 11.21
N ILE A 82 -3.26 -4.01 10.51
CA ILE A 82 -3.59 -3.78 9.09
C ILE A 82 -4.37 -2.46 8.95
N GLN A 83 -5.34 -2.21 9.83
CA GLN A 83 -6.09 -0.96 9.87
C GLN A 83 -5.16 0.25 10.07
N THR A 84 -4.27 0.19 11.06
CA THR A 84 -3.29 1.26 11.31
C THR A 84 -2.39 1.50 10.09
N ALA A 85 -1.92 0.44 9.42
CA ALA A 85 -1.12 0.59 8.21
C ALA A 85 -1.91 1.23 7.07
N ALA A 86 -3.18 0.85 6.88
CA ALA A 86 -4.06 1.44 5.88
C ALA A 86 -4.27 2.94 6.13
N GLU A 87 -4.59 3.32 7.38
CA GLU A 87 -4.73 4.71 7.79
C GLU A 87 -3.43 5.49 7.62
N THR A 88 -2.29 4.86 7.95
CA THR A 88 -0.98 5.47 7.74
C THR A 88 -0.77 5.77 6.26
N ILE A 89 -1.00 4.83 5.34
CA ILE A 89 -0.88 5.07 3.88
C ILE A 89 -1.75 6.24 3.43
N LYS A 90 -3.01 6.29 3.89
CA LYS A 90 -3.96 7.35 3.53
C LYS A 90 -3.52 8.72 4.06
N HIS A 91 -3.01 8.77 5.28
CA HIS A 91 -2.72 10.01 6.00
C HIS A 91 -1.23 10.42 6.02
N HIS A 92 -0.34 9.69 5.32
CA HIS A 92 1.11 9.94 5.26
C HIS A 92 1.48 11.22 4.49
N GLY A 93 1.00 12.36 4.99
CA GLY A 93 1.10 13.68 4.36
C GLY A 93 0.32 14.77 5.10
N THR A 94 -0.50 14.41 6.10
CA THR A 94 -1.31 15.39 6.86
C THR A 94 -0.49 16.17 7.90
N GLY A 95 0.80 15.86 8.07
CA GLY A 95 1.75 16.70 8.83
C GLY A 95 2.27 17.91 8.05
N TYR A 96 1.94 18.05 6.77
CA TYR A 96 2.24 19.23 6.00
C TYR A 96 1.24 20.34 6.37
N SER A 97 1.65 21.17 7.33
CA SER A 97 1.11 22.52 7.55
C SER A 97 0.80 23.14 6.18
N GLY A 98 -0.40 23.68 5.98
CA GLY A 98 -0.89 24.25 4.72
C GLY A 98 -0.13 25.48 4.20
N ILE A 99 1.14 25.63 4.57
CA ILE A 99 2.05 26.74 4.25
C ILE A 99 3.46 26.20 3.92
N SER A 100 3.55 25.11 3.16
CA SER A 100 4.82 24.66 2.60
C SER A 100 4.95 25.20 1.19
N ALA A 101 6.10 25.82 0.91
CA ALA A 101 6.45 26.31 -0.42
C ALA A 101 6.26 25.18 -1.46
N PRO A 102 5.87 25.49 -2.71
CA PRO A 102 5.74 24.48 -3.76
C PRO A 102 7.08 23.74 -3.90
N VAL A 103 7.13 22.51 -3.38
CA VAL A 103 8.29 21.65 -3.54
C VAL A 103 8.42 21.41 -5.03
N ARG A 104 9.44 22.01 -5.65
CA ARG A 104 9.78 21.71 -7.04
C ARG A 104 10.28 20.27 -7.07
N VAL A 105 9.42 19.36 -7.52
CA VAL A 105 9.74 17.95 -7.68
C VAL A 105 10.25 17.75 -9.10
N ASP A 106 11.52 17.36 -9.24
CA ASP A 106 12.11 17.05 -10.54
C ASP A 106 11.52 15.76 -11.14
N ALA A 107 11.59 15.61 -12.47
CA ALA A 107 11.09 14.42 -13.18
C ALA A 107 11.65 13.10 -12.61
N LYS A 108 12.91 13.08 -12.17
CA LYS A 108 13.51 11.90 -11.53
C LYS A 108 12.81 11.50 -10.23
N LYS A 109 12.44 12.47 -9.40
CA LYS A 109 11.72 12.19 -8.15
C LYS A 109 10.31 11.70 -8.44
N ILE A 110 9.66 12.25 -9.47
CA ILE A 110 8.35 11.78 -9.94
C ILE A 110 8.42 10.30 -10.37
N SER A 111 9.41 9.95 -11.19
CA SER A 111 9.68 8.57 -11.58
C SER A 111 9.87 7.65 -10.36
N SER A 112 10.66 8.08 -9.39
CA SER A 112 10.88 7.27 -8.19
C SER A 112 9.66 7.14 -7.27
N LEU A 113 8.76 8.14 -7.25
CA LEU A 113 7.45 8.01 -6.57
C LEU A 113 6.62 6.93 -7.23
N TYR A 114 6.58 6.88 -8.56
CA TYR A 114 5.88 5.83 -9.28
C TYR A 114 6.37 4.43 -8.96
N ASP A 115 7.69 4.25 -8.96
CA ASP A 115 8.28 2.96 -8.61
C ASP A 115 7.94 2.56 -7.18
N LEU A 116 7.93 3.53 -6.27
CA LEU A 116 7.56 3.29 -4.87
C LEU A 116 6.08 2.88 -4.76
N ASP A 117 5.18 3.61 -5.41
CA ASP A 117 3.75 3.32 -5.40
C ASP A 117 3.44 1.94 -6.00
N MET A 118 4.11 1.59 -7.10
CA MET A 118 3.99 0.28 -7.71
C MET A 118 4.49 -0.83 -6.77
N LYS A 119 5.63 -0.64 -6.09
CA LYS A 119 6.13 -1.60 -5.09
C LYS A 119 5.15 -1.77 -3.93
N ILE A 120 4.57 -0.69 -3.43
CA ILE A 120 3.56 -0.76 -2.36
C ILE A 120 2.35 -1.55 -2.85
N PHE A 121 1.87 -1.26 -4.07
CA PHE A 121 0.76 -1.99 -4.68
C PHE A 121 1.05 -3.49 -4.82
N GLU A 122 2.23 -3.87 -5.32
CA GLU A 122 2.65 -5.29 -5.44
C GLU A 122 2.69 -5.99 -4.08
N GLN A 123 3.18 -5.31 -3.04
CA GLN A 123 3.16 -5.86 -1.68
C GLN A 123 1.74 -6.03 -1.14
N ILE A 124 0.82 -5.10 -1.44
CA ILE A 124 -0.60 -5.24 -1.07
C ILE A 124 -1.24 -6.42 -1.82
N GLN A 125 -0.90 -6.66 -3.08
CA GLN A 125 -1.37 -7.84 -3.81
C GLN A 125 -0.84 -9.14 -3.18
N SER A 126 0.44 -9.17 -2.79
CA SER A 126 1.03 -10.30 -2.05
C SER A 126 0.30 -10.54 -0.72
N LEU A 127 0.00 -9.47 0.01
CA LEU A 127 -0.76 -9.49 1.24
C LEU A 127 -2.18 -10.06 1.03
N GLN A 128 -2.88 -9.62 -0.03
CA GLN A 128 -4.20 -10.15 -0.41
C GLN A 128 -4.14 -11.65 -0.69
N ASN A 129 -3.15 -12.12 -1.45
CA ASN A 129 -2.99 -13.54 -1.76
C ASN A 129 -2.72 -14.38 -0.50
N LEU A 130 -1.83 -13.91 0.38
CA LEU A 130 -1.55 -14.56 1.66
C LEU A 130 -2.79 -14.57 2.57
N MET A 131 -3.54 -13.47 2.59
CA MET A 131 -4.77 -13.37 3.37
C MET A 131 -5.83 -14.33 2.87
N ASN A 132 -6.04 -14.43 1.55
CA ASN A 132 -7.00 -15.37 0.97
C ASN A 132 -6.63 -16.82 1.34
N ALA A 133 -5.35 -17.19 1.24
CA ALA A 133 -4.89 -18.51 1.66
C ALA A 133 -5.09 -18.76 3.17
N PHE A 134 -4.87 -17.74 4.01
CA PHE A 134 -5.11 -17.82 5.44
C PHE A 134 -6.60 -18.01 5.76
N VAL A 135 -7.50 -17.25 5.12
CA VAL A 135 -8.95 -17.36 5.29
C VAL A 135 -9.47 -18.74 4.88
N GLN A 136 -8.92 -19.34 3.81
CA GLN A 136 -9.25 -20.72 3.44
C GLN A 136 -8.85 -21.74 4.52
N ASN A 137 -7.72 -21.54 5.19
CA ASN A 137 -7.34 -22.38 6.34
C ASN A 137 -8.29 -22.17 7.52
N CYS A 138 -8.73 -20.92 7.77
CA CYS A 138 -9.71 -20.60 8.80
C CYS A 138 -11.06 -21.29 8.56
N ALA A 139 -11.51 -21.38 7.30
CA ALA A 139 -12.73 -22.10 6.93
C ALA A 139 -12.63 -23.60 7.26
N ASN A 140 -11.43 -24.17 7.24
CA ASN A 140 -11.14 -25.55 7.68
C ASN A 140 -10.93 -25.67 9.21
N GLY A 141 -11.13 -24.59 9.98
CA GLY A 141 -10.94 -24.56 11.43
C GLY A 141 -9.48 -24.56 11.88
N ASN A 142 -8.54 -24.23 10.98
CA ASN A 142 -7.10 -24.20 11.26
C ASN A 142 -6.56 -22.76 11.20
N ILE A 143 -5.74 -22.40 12.18
CA ILE A 143 -5.01 -21.12 12.20
C ILE A 143 -3.55 -21.43 11.84
N ASP A 144 -3.17 -21.13 10.61
CA ASP A 144 -1.81 -21.35 10.13
C ASP A 144 -0.87 -20.22 10.58
N GLN A 145 -0.06 -20.51 11.60
CA GLN A 145 0.88 -19.56 12.17
C GLN A 145 1.94 -19.09 11.16
N SER A 146 2.32 -19.94 10.19
CA SER A 146 3.30 -19.56 9.16
C SER A 146 2.75 -18.46 8.24
N LYS A 147 1.46 -18.53 7.90
CA LYS A 147 0.76 -17.51 7.11
C LYS A 147 0.60 -16.22 7.90
N LEU A 148 0.29 -16.30 9.20
CA LEU A 148 0.25 -15.12 10.07
C LEU A 148 1.61 -14.41 10.13
N GLN A 149 2.71 -15.16 10.20
CA GLN A 149 4.05 -14.57 10.14
C GLN A 149 4.33 -13.91 8.79
N GLY A 150 3.97 -14.58 7.68
CA GLY A 150 4.11 -14.02 6.33
C GLY A 150 3.29 -12.73 6.12
N ILE A 151 2.06 -12.69 6.63
CA ILE A 151 1.21 -11.49 6.62
C ILE A 151 1.87 -10.37 7.42
N ASN A 152 2.36 -10.64 8.63
CA ASN A 152 3.06 -9.64 9.45
C ASN A 152 4.33 -9.11 8.77
N ALA A 153 5.12 -9.98 8.14
CA ALA A 153 6.32 -9.57 7.41
C ALA A 153 5.98 -8.67 6.22
N THR A 154 4.95 -9.03 5.45
CA THR A 154 4.47 -8.23 4.31
C THR A 154 3.94 -6.87 4.78
N LEU A 155 3.19 -6.85 5.89
CA LEU A 155 2.69 -5.61 6.49
C LEU A 155 3.83 -4.69 6.94
N SER A 156 4.86 -5.23 7.59
CA SER A 156 6.05 -4.47 7.95
C SER A 156 6.80 -3.91 6.73
N ALA A 157 6.86 -4.67 5.63
CA ALA A 157 7.45 -4.20 4.37
C ALA A 157 6.64 -3.03 3.76
N ILE A 158 5.31 -3.14 3.73
CA ILE A 158 4.42 -2.06 3.26
C ILE A 158 4.64 -0.78 4.08
N THR A 159 4.65 -0.88 5.40
CA THR A 159 4.87 0.29 6.28
C THR A 159 6.26 0.90 6.07
N SER A 160 7.30 0.07 5.92
CA SER A 160 8.67 0.55 5.65
C SER A 160 8.77 1.26 4.30
N LEU A 161 8.15 0.72 3.25
CA LEU A 161 8.08 1.38 1.94
C LEU A 161 7.33 2.70 2.04
N ASN A 162 6.18 2.71 2.71
CA ASN A 162 5.39 3.93 2.89
C ASN A 162 6.20 5.03 3.60
N ASN A 163 6.94 4.69 4.66
CA ASN A 163 7.79 5.64 5.38
C ASN A 163 8.95 6.19 4.53
N SER A 164 9.44 5.43 3.55
CA SER A 164 10.50 5.91 2.64
C SER A 164 10.02 7.01 1.69
N ARG A 165 8.70 7.22 1.57
CA ARG A 165 8.11 8.29 0.73
C ARG A 165 8.52 9.68 1.23
N GLU A 166 8.55 9.91 2.54
CA GLU A 166 8.98 11.21 3.12
C GLU A 166 10.44 11.54 2.78
N THR A 167 11.34 10.55 2.88
CA THR A 167 12.74 10.70 2.50
C THR A 167 12.88 11.08 1.02
N LEU A 168 12.04 10.51 0.16
CA LEU A 168 12.06 10.76 -1.28
C LEU A 168 11.57 12.15 -1.66
N LEU A 169 10.52 12.64 -0.98
CA LEU A 169 9.93 13.95 -1.23
C LEU A 169 10.81 15.09 -0.68
N TYR A 170 11.27 14.97 0.57
CA TYR A 170 11.90 16.08 1.28
C TYR A 170 13.42 16.04 1.30
N GLY A 171 14.04 14.93 0.85
CA GLY A 171 15.46 14.69 1.04
C GLY A 171 15.73 14.45 2.52
N GLY A 172 16.12 13.22 2.86
CA GLY A 172 16.49 12.91 4.25
C GLY A 172 17.52 13.91 4.78
N VAL A 173 17.38 14.29 6.05
CA VAL A 173 18.46 14.89 6.84
C VAL A 173 19.61 13.89 6.95
#